data_AF-A0A2R9C5H5-F1
#
_entry.id   AF-A0A2R9C5H5-F1
#
_cell.length_a   1.000
_cell.length_b   1.000
_cell.length_c   1.000
_cell.angle_alpha   90.00
_cell.angle_beta   90.00
_cell.angle_gamma   90.00
#
_symmetry.space_group_name_H-M   'P 1'
#
loop_
_entity.id
_entity.type
_entity.pdbx_description
1 polymer ?
#
loop_
_entity_poly.entity_id
_entity_poly.type
_entity_poly.pdbx_seq_one_letter_code
_entity_poly.pdbx_strand_id
1 'polypeptide(L)'
;MLALISRLLDWFRSLYWKEEMELMLVGLQYSGKTTFVNVIASGQFSEDMIPTVGFNMRKDIGGQARFRSMWERYCREVNAIVYMIDAADREKIEASRNELPNLLEKPQLRGIPVLNFLQRKG
;
A
#
# COMPACT_ATOMS: atom_id res chain seq x y z
N MET A 1 24.17 1.15 -33.03
CA MET A 1 23.56 -0.19 -32.98
C MET A 1 23.04 -0.53 -31.57
N LEU A 2 23.87 -0.44 -30.52
CA LEU A 2 23.45 -0.69 -29.12
C LEU A 2 22.34 0.25 -28.59
N ALA A 3 22.38 1.53 -28.96
CA ALA A 3 21.37 2.51 -28.52
C ALA A 3 19.95 2.27 -29.09
N LEU A 4 19.85 1.59 -30.23
CA LEU A 4 18.56 1.23 -30.83
C LEU A 4 17.95 0.02 -30.09
N ILE A 5 18.80 -0.94 -29.74
CA ILE A 5 18.43 -2.14 -28.99
C ILE A 5 18.02 -1.76 -27.56
N SER A 6 18.73 -0.85 -26.90
CA SER A 6 18.35 -0.38 -25.56
C SER A 6 16.99 0.32 -25.57
N ARG A 7 16.74 1.22 -26.56
CA ARG A 7 15.44 1.89 -26.71
C ARG A 7 14.29 0.92 -26.99
N LEU A 8 14.54 -0.13 -27.78
CA LEU A 8 13.57 -1.19 -28.04
C LEU A 8 13.28 -2.04 -26.79
N LEU A 9 14.30 -2.36 -26.00
CA LEU A 9 14.15 -3.08 -24.73
C LEU A 9 13.44 -2.25 -23.68
N ASP A 10 13.74 -0.96 -23.58
CA ASP A 10 13.05 -0.04 -22.66
C ASP A 10 11.59 0.16 -23.09
N TRP A 11 11.31 0.23 -24.39
CA TRP A 11 9.96 0.23 -24.93
C TRP A 11 9.21 -1.08 -24.59
N PHE A 12 9.84 -2.24 -24.78
CA PHE A 12 9.27 -3.55 -24.42
C PHE A 12 9.01 -3.68 -22.91
N ARG A 13 9.97 -3.27 -22.07
CA ARG A 13 9.78 -3.19 -20.61
C ARG A 13 8.66 -2.25 -20.25
N SER A 14 8.56 -1.09 -20.92
CA SER A 14 7.46 -0.17 -20.71
C SER A 14 6.11 -0.77 -21.11
N LEU A 15 6.04 -1.68 -22.09
CA LEU A 15 4.81 -2.41 -22.42
C LEU A 15 4.42 -3.42 -21.34
N TYR A 16 5.39 -4.08 -20.72
CA TYR A 16 5.16 -5.08 -19.66
C TYR A 16 4.94 -4.47 -18.26
N TRP A 17 5.48 -3.28 -17.98
CA TRP A 17 5.38 -2.59 -16.68
C TRP A 17 4.38 -1.42 -16.68
N LYS A 18 3.52 -1.30 -17.70
CA LYS A 18 2.52 -0.23 -17.83
C LYS A 18 1.20 -0.50 -17.12
N GLU A 19 1.04 -1.63 -16.44
CA GLU A 19 -0.18 -1.83 -15.65
C GLU A 19 -0.16 -0.93 -14.43
N GLU A 20 -1.15 -0.04 -14.36
CA GLU A 20 -1.43 0.75 -13.17
C GLU A 20 -1.87 -0.20 -12.05
N MET A 21 -1.07 -0.28 -10.99
CA MET A 21 -1.34 -1.13 -9.83
C MET A 21 -2.04 -0.30 -8.75
N GLU A 22 -3.25 -0.70 -8.37
CA GLU A 22 -3.95 -0.16 -7.22
C GLU A 22 -3.46 -0.84 -5.94
N LEU A 23 -2.90 -0.05 -5.03
CA LEU A 23 -2.38 -0.52 -3.74
C LEU A 23 -3.17 0.12 -2.60
N MET A 24 -3.60 -0.68 -1.64
CA MET A 24 -4.25 -0.16 -0.43
C MET A 24 -3.31 -0.19 0.76
N LEU A 25 -3.02 0.99 1.33
CA LEU A 25 -2.22 1.12 2.55
C LEU A 25 -3.10 1.16 3.81
N VAL A 26 -3.06 0.09 4.61
CA VAL A 26 -3.82 -0.06 5.87
C VAL A 26 -2.89 -0.32 7.05
N GLY A 27 -3.41 -0.20 8.28
CA GLY A 27 -2.64 -0.40 9.51
C GLY A 27 -3.13 0.48 10.64
N LEU A 28 -2.69 0.19 11.86
CA LEU A 28 -3.13 0.92 13.06
C LEU A 28 -2.82 2.41 13.02
N GLN A 29 -3.49 3.21 13.85
CA GLN A 29 -3.18 4.64 13.95
C GLN A 29 -1.72 4.82 14.40
N TYR A 30 -1.05 5.83 13.83
CA TYR A 30 0.35 6.16 14.09
C TYR A 30 1.38 5.11 13.63
N SER A 31 0.98 4.07 12.89
CA SER A 31 1.90 3.05 12.33
C SER A 31 2.93 3.56 11.30
N GLY A 32 2.85 4.83 10.88
CA GLY A 32 3.77 5.41 9.91
C GLY A 32 3.24 5.44 8.47
N LYS A 33 1.97 5.11 8.22
CA LYS A 33 1.35 5.15 6.88
C LYS A 33 1.59 6.48 6.15
N THR A 34 1.28 7.61 6.77
CA THR A 34 1.51 8.95 6.19
C THR A 34 2.99 9.18 5.87
N THR A 35 3.89 8.80 6.78
CA THR A 35 5.33 8.94 6.56
C THR A 35 5.80 8.08 5.38
N PHE A 36 5.33 6.84 5.29
CA PHE A 36 5.63 5.93 4.17
C PHE A 36 5.16 6.50 2.83
N VAL A 37 3.92 6.99 2.78
CA VAL A 37 3.39 7.67 1.58
C VAL A 37 4.26 8.87 1.23
N ASN A 38 4.57 9.74 2.20
CA ASN A 38 5.38 10.94 1.94
C ASN A 38 6.79 10.61 1.43
N VAL A 39 7.42 9.54 1.94
CA VAL A 39 8.75 9.10 1.51
C VAL A 39 8.72 8.56 0.07
N ILE A 40 7.67 7.83 -0.30
CA ILE A 40 7.51 7.35 -1.68
C ILE A 40 7.09 8.49 -2.62
N ALA A 41 6.27 9.41 -2.12
CA ALA A 41 5.62 10.46 -2.88
C ALA A 41 6.46 11.74 -3.05
N SER A 42 7.67 11.83 -2.49
CA SER A 42 8.54 13.01 -2.63
C SER A 42 9.15 13.19 -4.03
N GLY A 43 8.49 12.63 -5.06
CA GLY A 43 8.55 13.10 -6.45
C GLY A 43 7.31 13.90 -6.93
N GLN A 44 6.36 14.23 -6.04
CA GLN A 44 5.10 14.99 -6.17
C GLN A 44 3.84 14.15 -5.89
N PHE A 45 3.18 14.46 -4.77
CA PHE A 45 1.78 14.09 -4.52
C PHE A 45 1.11 15.19 -3.69
N SER A 46 -0.06 15.61 -4.13
CA SER A 46 -1.03 16.44 -3.41
C SER A 46 -2.10 15.53 -2.81
N GLU A 47 -2.65 15.91 -1.64
CA GLU A 47 -3.56 15.08 -0.82
C GLU A 47 -4.80 14.55 -1.59
N ASP A 48 -5.12 15.14 -2.75
CA ASP A 48 -6.27 14.83 -3.58
C ASP A 48 -5.96 14.21 -4.97
N MET A 49 -4.69 13.93 -5.35
CA MET A 49 -4.35 13.59 -6.75
C MET A 49 -3.61 12.25 -6.93
N ILE A 50 -4.24 11.31 -7.64
CA ILE A 50 -3.70 10.01 -8.10
C ILE A 50 -2.37 10.21 -8.87
N PRO A 51 -1.24 9.62 -8.45
CA PRO A 51 0.03 9.83 -9.14
C PRO A 51 0.13 8.91 -10.36
N THR A 52 0.20 9.51 -11.55
CA THR A 52 0.40 8.83 -12.83
C THR A 52 1.88 8.48 -13.05
N VAL A 53 2.36 7.43 -12.37
CA VAL A 53 3.25 6.40 -12.96
C VAL A 53 3.00 5.07 -12.24
N GLY A 54 2.21 4.19 -12.85
CA GLY A 54 2.18 2.75 -12.54
C GLY A 54 1.60 2.32 -11.18
N PHE A 55 1.27 3.22 -10.25
CA PHE A 55 0.74 2.88 -8.92
C PHE A 55 -0.29 3.90 -8.41
N ASN A 56 -1.52 3.47 -8.15
CA ASN A 56 -2.55 4.26 -7.46
C ASN A 56 -2.65 3.81 -5.99
N MET A 57 -2.08 4.59 -5.07
CA MET A 57 -2.10 4.27 -3.64
C MET A 57 -3.16 5.11 -2.91
N ARG A 58 -4.27 4.48 -2.48
CA ARG A 58 -5.27 5.15 -1.63
C ARG A 58 -4.81 5.18 -0.19
N LYS A 59 -4.88 6.36 0.44
CA LYS A 59 -4.37 6.58 1.80
C LYS A 59 -5.50 6.69 2.84
N ASP A 60 -5.22 6.07 3.99
CA ASP A 60 -5.73 6.34 5.35
C ASP A 60 -7.26 6.37 5.54
N ILE A 61 -7.84 5.19 5.64
CA ILE A 61 -9.23 4.98 6.10
C ILE A 61 -9.31 5.11 7.64
N GLY A 62 -8.43 5.88 8.27
CA GLY A 62 -8.34 6.03 9.72
C GLY A 62 -7.91 4.74 10.43
N GLY A 63 -6.75 4.78 11.08
CA GLY A 63 -6.25 3.65 11.89
C GLY A 63 -7.00 3.40 13.22
N GLN A 64 -7.98 4.25 13.54
CA GLN A 64 -8.80 4.14 14.75
C GLN A 64 -9.78 2.98 14.65
N ALA A 65 -10.04 2.30 15.77
CA ALA A 65 -10.92 1.13 15.82
C ALA A 65 -12.28 1.35 15.13
N ARG A 66 -12.90 2.52 15.33
CA ARG A 66 -14.20 2.87 14.73
C ARG A 66 -14.24 2.89 13.19
N PHE A 67 -13.10 3.06 12.53
CA PHE A 67 -13.03 3.14 11.06
C PHE A 67 -12.51 1.85 10.41
N ARG A 68 -12.03 0.87 11.20
CA ARG A 68 -11.45 -0.39 10.69
C ARG A 68 -12.45 -1.25 9.92
N SER A 69 -13.74 -1.15 10.25
CA SER A 69 -14.83 -1.81 9.50
C SER A 69 -14.92 -1.37 8.04
N MET A 70 -14.39 -0.19 7.72
CA MET A 70 -14.37 0.31 6.35
C MET A 70 -13.20 -0.27 5.53
N TRP A 71 -12.13 -0.77 6.18
CA TRP A 71 -10.95 -1.30 5.48
C TRP A 71 -11.33 -2.35 4.43
N GLU A 72 -12.26 -3.23 4.78
CA GLU A 72 -12.80 -4.23 3.85
C GLU A 72 -13.31 -3.60 2.56
N ARG A 73 -14.07 -2.51 2.63
CA ARG A 73 -14.71 -1.89 1.46
C ARG A 73 -13.70 -1.26 0.51
N TYR A 74 -12.65 -0.66 1.05
CA TYR A 74 -11.63 0.03 0.27
C TYR A 74 -10.49 -0.88 -0.20
N CYS A 75 -10.30 -2.05 0.42
CA CYS A 75 -9.35 -3.05 -0.06
C CYS A 75 -9.93 -3.91 -1.19
N ARG A 76 -11.19 -3.73 -1.60
CA ARG A 76 -11.77 -4.50 -2.72
C ARG A 76 -11.12 -4.07 -4.02
N GLU A 77 -10.91 -5.04 -4.91
CA GLU A 77 -10.45 -4.81 -6.28
C GLU A 77 -9.04 -4.21 -6.40
N VAL A 78 -8.30 -4.09 -5.29
CA VAL A 78 -6.91 -3.64 -5.31
C VAL A 78 -5.98 -4.78 -5.72
N ASN A 79 -4.88 -4.44 -6.38
CA ASN A 79 -3.86 -5.42 -6.79
C ASN A 79 -3.08 -5.96 -5.60
N ALA A 80 -2.85 -5.17 -4.56
CA ALA A 80 -2.25 -5.63 -3.31
C ALA A 80 -2.59 -4.74 -2.10
N ILE A 81 -2.49 -5.33 -0.91
CA ILE A 81 -2.65 -4.63 0.37
C ILE A 81 -1.27 -4.45 1.00
N VAL A 82 -0.92 -3.22 1.37
CA VAL A 82 0.26 -2.91 2.19
C VAL A 82 -0.21 -2.69 3.62
N TYR A 83 0.17 -3.60 4.52
CA TYR A 83 -0.19 -3.54 5.93
C TYR A 83 0.97 -3.00 6.77
N MET A 84 0.80 -1.80 7.32
CA MET A 84 1.82 -1.05 8.04
C MET A 84 1.81 -1.35 9.54
N ILE A 85 2.96 -1.74 10.08
CA ILE A 85 3.19 -2.08 11.49
C ILE A 85 4.32 -1.21 12.04
N ASP A 86 4.09 -0.58 13.19
CA ASP A 86 5.16 0.07 13.94
C ASP A 86 5.86 -0.98 14.83
N ALA A 87 7.08 -1.34 14.45
CA ALA A 87 7.90 -2.33 15.15
C ALA A 87 8.44 -1.82 16.51
N ALA A 88 8.39 -0.50 16.76
CA ALA A 88 8.82 0.07 18.04
C ALA A 88 7.72 0.02 19.11
N ASP A 89 6.46 -0.01 18.71
CA ASP A 89 5.31 0.04 19.61
C ASP A 89 4.77 -1.37 19.94
N ARG A 90 5.34 -1.98 20.98
CA ARG A 90 5.02 -3.37 21.38
C ARG A 90 3.54 -3.57 21.77
N GLU A 91 2.91 -2.56 22.36
CA GLU A 91 1.49 -2.63 22.74
C GLU A 91 0.59 -2.72 21.49
N LYS A 92 0.94 -1.98 20.43
CA LYS A 92 0.20 -2.01 19.17
C LYS A 92 0.46 -3.25 18.33
N ILE A 93 1.59 -3.95 18.52
CA ILE A 93 1.86 -5.21 17.80
C ILE A 93 0.77 -6.25 18.07
N GLU A 94 0.33 -6.40 19.33
CA GLU A 94 -0.71 -7.37 19.67
C GLU A 94 -2.06 -6.99 19.04
N ALA A 95 -2.46 -5.72 19.13
CA ALA A 95 -3.64 -5.22 18.44
C ALA A 95 -3.56 -5.44 16.92
N SER A 96 -2.38 -5.22 16.34
CA SER A 96 -2.14 -5.38 14.90
C SER A 96 -2.25 -6.85 14.47
N ARG A 97 -1.74 -7.77 15.29
CA ARG A 97 -1.83 -9.23 15.09
C ARG A 97 -3.27 -9.73 15.10
N ASN A 98 -4.18 -9.06 15.81
CA ASN A 98 -5.60 -9.41 15.81
C ASN A 98 -6.34 -8.79 14.62
N GLU A 99 -6.01 -7.56 14.23
CA GLU A 99 -6.70 -6.85 13.14
C GLU A 99 -6.37 -7.38 11.74
N LEU A 100 -5.12 -7.80 11.50
CA LEU A 100 -4.73 -8.29 10.17
C LEU A 100 -5.50 -9.57 9.77
N PRO A 101 -5.54 -10.66 10.58
CA PRO A 101 -6.36 -11.83 10.28
C PRO A 101 -7.84 -11.49 10.07
N ASN A 102 -8.42 -10.64 10.92
CA ASN A 102 -9.82 -10.21 10.79
C ASN A 102 -10.11 -9.54 9.43
N LEU A 103 -9.12 -8.84 8.86
CA LEU A 103 -9.21 -8.27 7.52
C LEU A 103 -9.05 -9.35 6.44
N LEU A 104 -8.11 -10.28 6.58
CA LEU A 104 -7.85 -11.32 5.59
C LEU A 104 -8.93 -12.42 5.53
N GLU A 105 -9.69 -12.60 6.61
CA GLU A 105 -10.85 -13.51 6.65
C GLU A 105 -12.04 -13.00 5.82
N LYS A 106 -12.00 -11.74 5.36
CA LYS A 106 -13.06 -11.17 4.53
C LYS A 106 -13.10 -11.86 3.16
N PRO A 107 -14.22 -12.51 2.78
CA PRO A 107 -14.31 -13.25 1.52
C PRO A 107 -13.99 -12.40 0.29
N GLN A 108 -14.28 -11.10 0.35
CA GLN A 108 -14.04 -10.15 -0.75
C GLN A 108 -12.57 -9.84 -0.98
N LEU A 109 -11.69 -10.13 -0.01
CA LEU A 109 -10.25 -9.88 -0.10
C LEU A 109 -9.44 -11.15 -0.42
N ARG A 110 -10.13 -12.27 -0.64
CA ARG A 110 -9.49 -13.56 -0.90
C ARG A 110 -8.67 -13.49 -2.19
N GLY A 111 -7.41 -13.89 -2.10
CA GLY A 111 -6.48 -13.93 -3.25
C GLY A 111 -5.73 -12.62 -3.48
N ILE A 112 -6.05 -11.53 -2.78
CA ILE A 112 -5.28 -10.30 -2.84
C ILE A 112 -3.98 -10.49 -2.06
N PRO A 113 -2.79 -10.32 -2.66
CA PRO A 113 -1.52 -10.43 -1.97
C PRO A 113 -1.36 -9.32 -0.92
N VAL A 114 -0.74 -9.65 0.21
CA VAL A 114 -0.54 -8.73 1.34
C VAL A 114 0.95 -8.62 1.66
N LEU A 115 1.45 -7.39 1.68
CA LEU A 115 2.80 -7.04 2.09
C LEU A 115 2.77 -6.44 3.50
N ASN A 116 3.39 -7.13 4.47
CA ASN A 116 3.59 -6.59 5.81
C ASN A 116 4.84 -5.70 5.83
N PHE A 117 4.64 -4.41 6.06
CA PHE A 117 5.72 -3.44 6.16
C PHE A 117 5.97 -3.07 7.63
N LEU A 118 7.16 -3.42 8.12
CA LEU A 118 7.60 -3.12 9.47
C LEU A 118 8.38 -1.80 9.46
N GLN A 119 7.75 -0.73 9.92
CA GLN A 119 8.40 0.54 10.14
C GLN A 119 8.99 0.58 11.55
N ARG A 120 10.20 1.08 11.70
CA ARG A 120 10.76 1.46 12.99
C ARG A 120 11.08 2.95 12.95
N LYS A 121 10.45 3.75 13.81
CA LYS A 121 10.94 5.11 14.07
C LYS A 121 12.27 4.98 14.82
N GLY A 122 13.34 5.51 14.22
CA GLY A 122 14.64 5.68 14.87
C GLY A 122 14.60 6.82 15.87
#